data_AF-A0A7L5YQ52-F1
#
_entry.id   AF-A0A7L5YQ52-F1
#
_cell.length_a   1.000
_cell.length_b   1.000
_cell.length_c   1.000
_cell.angle_alpha   90.00
_cell.angle_beta   90.00
_cell.angle_gamma   90.00
#
_symmetry.space_group_name_H-M   'P 1'
#
loop_
_entity.id
_entity.type
_entity.pdbx_description
1 polymer ?
#
loop_
_entity_poly.entity_id
_entity_poly.type
_entity_poly.pdbx_seq_one_letter_code
_entity_poly.pdbx_strand_id
1 'polypeptide(L)'
;MKHKLFTIGLVIGLMLAANSGRAADQPGPDNTRRYEQAPVAIDATVASRISYQGVLRENGAPVTGTRNLVFEFWDNSACIGSSPSFTVSKPGVAISNGLFNVALDTPPSRFTGGAYWLRVRVGSTALGCQEILPVPYALTLRPGATIHALDTALYLESNSGNGLVATTSTTGGVRPQSV
;
A
#
# COMPACT_ATOMS: atom_id res chain seq x y z
N MET A 1 47.58 -15.08 -51.35
CA MET A 1 48.46 -14.09 -52.00
C MET A 1 47.61 -13.09 -52.76
N LYS A 2 47.83 -11.80 -52.49
CA LYS A 2 47.78 -10.67 -53.45
C LYS A 2 46.40 -10.18 -53.96
N HIS A 3 45.96 -9.09 -53.32
CA HIS A 3 45.47 -7.80 -53.83
C HIS A 3 44.48 -7.71 -55.02
N LYS A 4 43.30 -7.18 -54.66
CA LYS A 4 42.49 -6.09 -55.26
C LYS A 4 42.81 -5.66 -56.71
N LEU A 5 41.75 -5.56 -57.53
CA LEU A 5 41.67 -4.56 -58.60
C LEU A 5 40.34 -3.80 -58.48
N PHE A 6 40.46 -2.47 -58.39
CA PHE A 6 39.41 -1.49 -58.20
C PHE A 6 39.29 -0.73 -59.52
N THR A 7 38.09 -0.62 -60.09
CA THR A 7 37.85 0.28 -61.22
C THR A 7 36.54 1.03 -61.00
N ILE A 8 36.65 2.35 -60.95
CA ILE A 8 35.59 3.34 -60.76
C ILE A 8 35.06 3.72 -62.15
N GLY A 9 33.73 3.68 -62.32
CA GLY A 9 33.04 4.24 -63.48
C GLY A 9 31.92 5.16 -63.02
N LEU A 10 32.19 6.46 -63.02
CA LEU A 10 31.25 7.54 -62.74
C LEU A 10 30.36 7.77 -63.97
N VAL A 11 29.04 7.65 -63.84
CA VAL A 11 28.08 8.21 -64.81
C VAL A 11 27.06 9.04 -64.04
N ILE A 12 27.15 10.35 -64.22
CA ILE A 12 26.17 11.33 -63.76
C ILE A 12 25.06 11.39 -64.81
N GLY A 13 23.85 10.99 -64.43
CA GLY A 13 22.64 11.17 -65.23
C GLY A 13 21.66 12.06 -64.48
N LEU A 14 21.62 13.34 -64.85
CA LEU A 14 20.62 14.31 -64.41
C LEU A 14 19.31 14.03 -65.17
N MET A 15 18.25 13.65 -64.46
CA MET A 15 16.87 13.65 -64.99
C MET A 15 15.94 14.20 -63.92
N LEU A 16 15.54 15.47 -64.10
CA LEU A 16 14.38 16.06 -63.45
C LEU A 16 13.13 15.65 -64.25
N ALA A 17 12.21 14.93 -63.62
CA ALA A 17 10.83 14.84 -64.08
C ALA A 17 9.89 15.04 -62.90
N ALA A 18 9.03 16.04 -63.03
CA ALA A 18 8.14 16.52 -61.99
C ALA A 18 6.83 15.71 -61.90
N ASN A 19 6.39 15.57 -60.65
CA ASN A 19 5.02 15.44 -60.14
C ASN A 19 4.14 14.25 -60.54
N SER A 20 3.83 13.44 -59.53
CA SER A 20 2.43 13.21 -59.13
C SER A 20 2.40 12.90 -57.62
N GLY A 21 1.53 13.60 -56.88
CA GLY A 21 1.48 13.57 -55.43
C GLY A 21 1.36 12.15 -54.87
N ARG A 22 2.18 11.86 -53.87
CA ARG A 22 1.87 10.83 -52.89
C ARG A 22 1.60 11.57 -51.59
N ALA A 23 0.36 11.45 -51.12
CA ALA A 23 0.04 11.69 -49.73
C ALA A 23 1.12 11.00 -48.91
N ALA A 24 1.86 11.78 -48.12
CA ALA A 24 2.63 11.21 -47.05
C ALA A 24 1.60 10.49 -46.18
N ASP A 25 1.62 9.15 -46.24
CA ASP A 25 0.94 8.30 -45.29
C ASP A 25 1.65 8.57 -43.97
N GLN A 26 1.15 9.59 -43.25
CA GLN A 26 1.66 9.93 -41.95
C GLN A 26 1.34 8.72 -41.08
N PRO A 27 2.35 8.01 -40.55
CA PRO A 27 2.10 6.88 -39.68
C PRO A 27 1.20 7.38 -38.56
N GLY A 28 0.00 6.81 -38.46
CA GLY A 28 -0.89 7.07 -37.34
C GLY A 28 -0.15 6.82 -36.02
N PRO A 29 -0.55 7.47 -34.91
CA PRO A 29 0.09 7.23 -33.62
C PRO A 29 0.13 5.73 -33.37
N ASP A 30 1.34 5.19 -33.30
CA ASP A 30 1.60 3.79 -33.04
C ASP A 30 1.09 3.45 -31.64
N ASN A 31 -0.15 2.97 -31.59
CA ASN A 31 -0.81 2.42 -30.43
C ASN A 31 -0.32 1.00 -30.09
N THR A 32 0.75 0.51 -30.75
CA THR A 32 1.41 -0.77 -30.42
C THR A 32 2.65 -0.63 -29.56
N ARG A 33 2.91 0.54 -28.96
CA ARG A 33 3.54 0.59 -27.64
C ARG A 33 2.57 0.02 -26.61
N ARG A 34 2.36 -1.30 -26.71
CA ARG A 34 2.08 -2.15 -25.57
C ARG A 34 3.07 -1.67 -24.53
N TYR A 35 2.57 -1.03 -23.48
CA TYR A 35 3.37 -0.78 -22.30
C TYR A 35 4.01 -2.14 -22.00
N GLU A 36 5.30 -2.26 -22.27
CA GLU A 36 6.10 -3.38 -21.81
C GLU A 36 6.26 -3.13 -20.31
N GLN A 37 5.12 -3.16 -19.62
CA GLN A 37 5.01 -3.30 -18.19
C GLN A 37 5.63 -4.67 -17.95
N ALA A 38 6.94 -4.66 -17.70
CA ALA A 38 7.59 -5.76 -17.05
C ALA A 38 6.68 -6.14 -15.88
N PRO A 39 6.31 -7.43 -15.73
CA PRO A 39 5.39 -7.83 -14.67
C PRO A 39 5.89 -7.23 -13.36
N VAL A 40 5.06 -6.39 -12.73
CA VAL A 40 5.37 -5.83 -11.42
C VAL A 40 5.48 -7.03 -10.49
N ALA A 41 6.70 -7.49 -10.26
CA ALA A 41 6.97 -8.48 -9.25
C ALA A 41 6.59 -7.83 -7.92
N ILE A 42 5.55 -8.36 -7.27
CA ILE A 42 5.23 -7.98 -5.90
C ILE A 42 6.41 -8.37 -5.01
N ASP A 43 7.32 -7.41 -4.80
CA ASP A 43 8.42 -7.54 -3.86
C ASP A 43 7.84 -7.52 -2.44
N ALA A 44 7.65 -8.72 -1.90
CA ALA A 44 7.15 -9.05 -0.57
C ALA A 44 5.86 -8.35 -0.09
N THR A 45 4.86 -9.14 0.31
CA THR A 45 3.68 -8.62 1.01
C THR A 45 4.10 -7.93 2.31
N VAL A 46 3.70 -6.66 2.49
CA VAL A 46 3.92 -5.93 3.74
C VAL A 46 3.19 -6.65 4.88
N ALA A 47 3.93 -6.96 5.94
CA ALA A 47 3.37 -7.60 7.12
C ALA A 47 2.32 -6.70 7.79
N SER A 48 1.16 -7.27 8.15
CA SER A 48 0.08 -6.56 8.83
C SER A 48 0.38 -6.38 10.33
N ARG A 49 1.30 -5.46 10.63
CA ARG A 49 1.75 -5.15 12.00
C ARG A 49 2.03 -3.66 12.16
N ILE A 50 1.84 -3.17 13.38
CA ILE A 50 2.25 -1.82 13.79
C ILE A 50 3.38 -1.88 14.82
N SER A 51 4.23 -0.87 14.87
CA SER A 51 5.17 -0.69 15.99
C SER A 51 4.46 0.00 17.15
N TYR A 52 4.71 -0.44 18.37
CA TYR A 52 4.24 0.22 19.58
C TYR A 52 5.39 0.39 20.56
N GLN A 53 5.64 1.64 20.94
CA GLN A 53 6.63 2.02 21.94
C GLN A 53 5.93 2.57 23.18
N GLY A 54 6.43 2.20 24.36
CA GLY A 54 5.92 2.70 25.63
C GLY A 54 7.01 2.83 26.68
N VAL A 55 6.67 3.56 27.74
CA VAL A 55 7.49 3.68 28.95
C VAL A 55 6.75 3.04 30.11
N LEU A 56 7.33 2.01 30.71
CA LEU A 56 6.83 1.36 31.92
C LEU A 56 7.54 1.91 33.16
N ARG A 57 6.73 2.40 34.11
CA ARG A 57 7.19 2.80 35.44
C ARG A 57 6.41 2.03 36.49
N GLU A 58 7.10 1.52 37.50
CA GLU A 58 6.53 0.89 38.69
C GLU A 58 6.91 1.75 39.90
N ASN A 59 5.93 2.17 40.70
CA ASN A 59 6.14 3.07 41.85
C ASN A 59 6.93 4.34 41.51
N GLY A 60 6.71 4.89 40.31
CA GLY A 60 7.40 6.10 39.84
C GLY A 60 8.81 5.87 39.30
N ALA A 61 9.40 4.67 39.43
CA ALA A 61 10.72 4.35 38.88
C ALA A 61 10.62 3.63 37.52
N PRO A 62 11.52 3.93 36.55
CA PRO A 62 11.56 3.20 35.29
C PRO A 62 11.94 1.73 35.53
N VAL A 63 11.24 0.81 34.87
CA VAL A 63 11.50 -0.63 34.98
C VAL A 63 12.64 -1.04 34.05
N THR A 64 13.55 -1.89 34.54
CA THR A 64 14.52 -2.60 33.69
C THR A 64 14.37 -4.10 33.93
N GLY A 65 14.36 -4.88 32.86
CA GLY A 65 14.18 -6.33 32.89
C GLY A 65 13.11 -6.79 31.90
N THR A 66 12.50 -7.92 32.18
CA THR A 66 11.52 -8.54 31.27
C THR A 66 10.11 -8.50 31.87
N ARG A 67 9.10 -8.24 31.03
CA ARG A 67 7.68 -8.32 31.40
C ARG A 67 6.86 -9.03 30.33
N ASN A 68 5.80 -9.70 30.75
CA ASN A 68 4.76 -10.17 29.84
C ASN A 68 3.74 -9.05 29.68
N LEU A 69 3.56 -8.58 28.45
CA LEU A 69 2.63 -7.51 28.13
C LEU A 69 1.45 -8.06 27.34
N VAL A 70 0.25 -7.60 27.67
CA VAL A 70 -0.96 -7.87 26.89
C VAL A 70 -1.50 -6.56 26.37
N PHE A 71 -1.68 -6.47 25.06
CA PHE A 71 -2.20 -5.31 24.36
C PHE A 71 -3.67 -5.55 24.05
N GLU A 72 -4.57 -4.77 24.62
CA GLU A 72 -6.01 -4.85 24.47
C GLU A 72 -6.51 -3.74 23.55
N PHE A 73 -7.19 -4.10 22.48
CA PHE A 73 -7.82 -3.16 21.54
C PHE A 73 -9.31 -3.06 21.87
N TRP A 74 -9.78 -1.84 22.09
CA TRP A 74 -11.14 -1.50 22.48
C TRP A 74 -11.78 -0.59 21.43
N ASP A 75 -13.10 -0.68 21.27
CA ASP A 75 -13.92 0.15 20.38
C ASP A 75 -14.57 1.35 21.10
N ASN A 76 -14.16 1.61 22.35
CA ASN A 76 -14.64 2.71 23.16
C ASN A 76 -13.50 3.39 23.93
N SER A 77 -13.61 4.70 24.11
CA SER A 77 -12.59 5.56 24.71
C SER A 77 -12.32 5.33 26.20
N ALA A 78 -13.21 4.62 26.90
CA ALA A 78 -13.02 4.24 28.29
C ALA A 78 -12.27 2.91 28.43
N CYS A 79 -12.13 2.14 27.33
CA CYS A 79 -11.64 0.77 27.35
C CYS A 79 -12.34 -0.08 28.43
N ILE A 80 -13.67 0.02 28.53
CA ILE A 80 -14.47 -0.74 29.51
C ILE A 80 -15.47 -1.66 28.80
N GLY A 81 -15.90 -2.71 29.50
CA GLY A 81 -16.83 -3.71 28.98
C GLY A 81 -16.47 -5.10 29.48
N SER A 82 -17.20 -6.11 29.00
CA SER A 82 -16.96 -7.51 29.34
C SER A 82 -15.65 -8.05 28.75
N SER A 83 -15.24 -7.54 27.58
CA SER A 83 -14.02 -7.95 26.89
C SER A 83 -13.56 -6.89 25.88
N PRO A 84 -12.25 -6.79 25.62
CA PRO A 84 -11.74 -6.01 24.49
C PRO A 84 -12.21 -6.61 23.17
N SER A 85 -12.20 -5.82 22.10
CA SER A 85 -12.47 -6.29 20.75
C SER A 85 -11.47 -7.39 20.38
N PHE A 86 -10.16 -7.18 20.62
CA PHE A 86 -9.15 -8.24 20.54
C PHE A 86 -7.92 -7.95 21.38
N THR A 87 -7.05 -8.94 21.50
CA THR A 87 -5.80 -8.82 22.24
C THR A 87 -4.60 -9.36 21.45
N VAL A 88 -3.43 -8.81 21.77
CA VAL A 88 -2.13 -9.30 21.29
C VAL A 88 -1.24 -9.52 22.52
N SER A 89 -0.81 -10.75 22.75
CA SER A 89 0.10 -11.09 23.85
C SER A 89 1.55 -11.05 23.38
N LYS A 90 2.40 -10.37 24.16
CA LYS A 90 3.86 -10.35 23.97
C LYS A 90 4.53 -10.82 25.26
N PRO A 91 4.81 -12.13 25.40
CA PRO A 91 5.60 -12.62 26.51
C PRO A 91 7.06 -12.19 26.35
N GLY A 92 7.78 -12.04 27.46
CA GLY A 92 9.23 -11.86 27.40
C GLY A 92 9.71 -10.53 26.83
N VAL A 93 8.91 -9.45 26.90
CA VAL A 93 9.32 -8.14 26.38
C VAL A 93 10.44 -7.57 27.23
N ALA A 94 11.59 -7.31 26.60
CA ALA A 94 12.71 -6.62 27.22
C ALA A 94 12.40 -5.13 27.38
N ILE A 95 12.63 -4.63 28.59
CA ILE A 95 12.42 -3.24 28.99
C ILE A 95 13.76 -2.72 29.52
N SER A 96 14.20 -1.58 29.02
CA SER A 96 15.44 -0.93 29.43
C SER A 96 15.16 0.52 29.80
N ASN A 97 15.45 0.90 31.04
CA ASN A 97 15.17 2.25 31.56
C ASN A 97 13.72 2.68 31.32
N GLY A 98 12.78 1.75 31.51
CA GLY A 98 11.36 1.91 31.28
C GLY A 98 10.94 1.78 29.83
N LEU A 99 11.84 1.93 28.84
CA LEU A 99 11.49 1.91 27.43
C LEU A 99 11.35 0.48 26.90
N PHE A 100 10.29 0.25 26.13
CA PHE A 100 10.13 -0.96 25.32
C PHE A 100 9.56 -0.62 23.94
N ASN A 101 9.84 -1.47 22.96
CA ASN A 101 9.25 -1.42 21.63
C ASN A 101 8.85 -2.83 21.21
N VAL A 102 7.66 -2.98 20.63
CA VAL A 102 7.13 -4.26 20.14
C VAL A 102 6.44 -4.07 18.81
N ALA A 103 6.42 -5.12 17.99
CA ALA A 103 5.58 -5.20 16.80
C ALA A 103 4.26 -5.90 17.15
N LEU A 104 3.14 -5.22 17.02
CA LEU A 104 1.80 -5.74 17.29
C LEU A 104 1.15 -6.20 15.99
N ASP A 105 0.67 -7.44 15.96
CA ASP A 105 -0.04 -7.98 14.82
C ASP A 105 -1.43 -7.33 14.74
N THR A 106 -1.74 -6.70 13.61
CA THR A 106 -2.95 -5.91 13.39
C THR A 106 -3.62 -6.39 12.10
N PRO A 107 -4.37 -7.49 12.15
CA PRO A 107 -4.99 -8.05 10.96
C PRO A 107 -6.00 -7.04 10.38
N PRO A 108 -5.97 -6.76 9.06
CA PRO A 108 -6.83 -5.73 8.45
C PRO A 108 -8.33 -5.95 8.70
N SER A 109 -8.76 -7.21 8.84
CA SER A 109 -10.15 -7.57 9.14
C SER A 109 -10.66 -7.01 10.48
N ARG A 110 -9.78 -6.58 11.40
CA ARG A 110 -10.18 -5.94 12.66
C ARG A 110 -10.39 -4.45 12.51
N PHE A 111 -9.73 -3.80 11.54
CA PHE A 111 -9.74 -2.35 11.39
C PHE A 111 -10.66 -1.95 10.24
N THR A 112 -11.96 -1.98 10.49
CA THR A 112 -13.01 -1.66 9.50
C THR A 112 -13.34 -0.16 9.42
N GLY A 113 -12.48 0.69 9.98
CA GLY A 113 -12.62 2.16 9.97
C GLY A 113 -13.35 2.78 11.16
N GLY A 114 -13.74 1.97 12.14
CA GLY A 114 -14.11 2.47 13.47
C GLY A 114 -12.89 2.98 14.25
N ALA A 115 -13.14 3.83 15.24
CA ALA A 115 -12.10 4.26 16.17
C ALA A 115 -11.70 3.10 17.11
N TYR A 116 -10.41 3.03 17.44
CA TYR A 116 -9.86 2.02 18.32
C TYR A 116 -8.98 2.66 19.39
N TRP A 117 -9.05 2.11 20.60
CA TRP A 117 -8.20 2.48 21.73
C TRP A 117 -7.37 1.30 22.17
N LEU A 118 -6.12 1.57 22.51
CA LEU A 118 -5.19 0.59 23.02
C LEU A 118 -5.01 0.76 24.53
N ARG A 119 -5.17 -0.33 25.25
CA ARG A 119 -4.80 -0.48 26.67
C ARG A 119 -3.70 -1.52 26.79
N VAL A 120 -2.72 -1.27 27.66
CA VAL A 120 -1.65 -2.23 27.94
C VAL A 120 -1.86 -2.85 29.31
N ARG A 121 -1.68 -4.16 29.45
CA ARG A 121 -1.71 -4.86 30.72
C ARG A 121 -0.40 -5.53 31.04
N VAL A 122 0.00 -5.40 32.31
CA VAL A 122 1.18 -6.04 32.89
C VAL A 122 0.69 -6.81 34.11
N GLY A 123 0.59 -8.14 34.00
CA GLY A 123 -0.09 -8.95 35.01
C GLY A 123 -1.56 -8.54 35.15
N SER A 124 -2.00 -8.21 36.36
CA SER A 124 -3.37 -7.76 36.65
C SER A 124 -3.58 -6.26 36.43
N THR A 125 -2.52 -5.49 36.28
CA THR A 125 -2.57 -4.03 36.18
C THR A 125 -2.85 -3.58 34.75
N ALA A 126 -3.89 -2.75 34.58
CA ALA A 126 -4.20 -2.07 33.32
C ALA A 126 -3.58 -0.67 33.29
N LEU A 127 -2.95 -0.33 32.18
CA LEU A 127 -2.25 0.92 31.95
C LEU A 127 -2.87 1.66 30.76
N GLY A 128 -3.46 2.81 31.06
CA GLY A 128 -3.99 3.74 30.06
C GLY A 128 -5.17 3.21 29.23
N CYS A 129 -5.61 4.08 28.34
CA CYS A 129 -6.51 3.81 27.23
C CYS A 129 -6.25 4.93 26.21
N GLN A 130 -5.53 4.63 25.13
CA GLN A 130 -5.06 5.63 24.18
C GLN A 130 -5.63 5.36 22.80
N GLU A 131 -6.18 6.39 22.17
CA GLU A 131 -6.69 6.28 20.79
C GLU A 131 -5.56 5.96 19.80
N ILE A 132 -5.84 5.03 18.89
CA ILE A 132 -4.98 4.71 17.75
C ILE A 132 -5.38 5.64 16.61
N LEU A 133 -4.51 6.60 16.32
CA LEU A 133 -4.76 7.56 15.25
C LEU A 133 -4.23 7.04 13.91
N PRO A 134 -4.98 7.24 12.81
CA PRO A 134 -4.47 6.96 11.48
C PRO A 134 -3.35 7.94 11.11
N VAL A 135 -2.39 7.46 10.31
CA VAL A 135 -1.45 8.35 9.61
C VAL A 135 -2.20 9.16 8.53
N PRO A 136 -1.74 10.37 8.15
CA PRO A 136 -2.52 11.27 7.30
C PRO A 136 -3.04 10.65 5.99
N TYR A 137 -2.23 9.85 5.29
CA TYR A 137 -2.66 9.17 4.06
C TYR A 137 -3.65 8.02 4.29
N ALA A 138 -3.76 7.48 5.51
CA ALA A 138 -4.77 6.49 5.84
C ALA A 138 -6.16 7.11 6.06
N LEU A 139 -6.26 8.43 6.28
CA LEU A 139 -7.55 9.12 6.44
C LEU A 139 -8.44 9.02 5.20
N THR A 140 -7.84 8.91 4.01
CA THR A 140 -8.55 8.78 2.74
C THR A 140 -9.01 7.34 2.46
N LEU A 141 -8.77 6.40 3.39
CA LEU A 141 -9.12 4.98 3.26
C LEU A 141 -10.18 4.52 4.29
N ARG A 142 -10.77 5.46 5.05
CA ARG A 142 -11.86 5.14 5.99
C ARG A 142 -13.21 4.99 5.27
N PRO A 143 -14.22 4.38 5.89
CA PRO A 143 -15.58 4.34 5.36
C PRO A 143 -16.06 5.73 4.89
N GLY A 144 -16.57 5.79 3.66
CA GLY A 144 -16.94 7.05 2.99
C GLY A 144 -15.83 7.71 2.17
N ALA A 145 -14.70 7.04 1.95
CA ALA A 145 -13.63 7.52 1.08
C ALA A 145 -14.11 7.77 -0.36
N THR A 146 -13.76 8.94 -0.91
CA THR A 146 -13.93 9.28 -2.33
C THR A 146 -12.56 9.52 -2.94
N ILE A 147 -12.26 8.84 -4.06
CA ILE A 147 -11.00 8.97 -4.80
C ILE A 147 -11.27 9.71 -6.11
N HIS A 148 -10.53 10.79 -6.36
CA HIS A 148 -10.56 11.56 -7.61
C HIS A 148 -9.17 11.63 -8.21
N ALA A 149 -9.08 11.53 -9.54
CA ALA A 149 -7.84 11.74 -10.29
C ALA A 149 -8.15 12.46 -11.61
N LEU A 150 -7.13 13.11 -12.19
CA LEU A 150 -7.21 13.72 -13.50
C LEU A 150 -7.11 12.70 -14.65
N ASP A 151 -6.62 11.51 -14.34
CA ASP A 151 -6.42 10.42 -15.29
C ASP A 151 -6.90 9.10 -14.64
N THR A 152 -6.00 8.18 -14.28
CA THR A 152 -6.38 6.93 -13.61
C THR A 152 -6.59 7.13 -12.10
N ALA A 153 -7.83 6.99 -11.63
CA ALA A 153 -8.17 7.07 -10.20
C ALA A 153 -7.77 5.83 -9.39
N LEU A 154 -7.87 4.65 -10.01
CA LEU A 154 -7.53 3.38 -9.38
C LEU A 154 -7.11 2.37 -10.45
N TYR A 155 -5.85 1.93 -10.40
CA TYR A 155 -5.33 0.83 -11.23
C TYR A 155 -5.19 -0.42 -10.38
N LEU A 156 -5.84 -1.51 -10.78
CA LEU A 156 -5.83 -2.78 -10.07
C LEU A 156 -5.52 -3.89 -11.06
N GLU A 157 -4.40 -4.56 -10.84
CA GLU A 157 -3.93 -5.68 -11.65
C GLU A 157 -3.80 -6.91 -10.75
N SER A 158 -4.30 -8.06 -11.23
CA SER A 158 -4.16 -9.34 -10.55
C SER A 158 -3.44 -10.30 -11.47
N ASN A 159 -2.20 -10.65 -11.11
CA ASN A 159 -1.35 -11.55 -11.89
C ASN A 159 -1.61 -13.04 -11.58
N SER A 160 -2.44 -13.32 -10.58
CA SER A 160 -2.91 -14.67 -10.23
C SER A 160 -4.14 -14.57 -9.33
N GLY A 161 -5.30 -15.05 -9.79
CA GLY A 161 -6.52 -15.17 -8.98
C GLY A 161 -7.62 -14.16 -9.31
N ASN A 162 -8.43 -13.81 -8.31
CA ASN A 162 -9.56 -12.91 -8.46
C ASN A 162 -9.10 -11.43 -8.52
N GLY A 163 -9.85 -10.60 -9.25
CA GLY A 163 -9.63 -9.15 -9.33
C GLY A 163 -10.48 -8.37 -8.34
N LEU A 164 -11.20 -7.36 -8.83
CA LEU A 164 -12.13 -6.56 -8.04
C LEU A 164 -13.42 -7.33 -7.71
N VAL A 165 -13.82 -7.29 -6.44
CA VAL A 165 -15.16 -7.69 -6.00
C VAL A 165 -15.84 -6.47 -5.40
N ALA A 166 -16.95 -6.05 -5.99
CA ALA A 166 -17.78 -4.95 -5.49
C ALA A 166 -19.16 -5.50 -5.12
N THR A 167 -19.54 -5.35 -3.85
CA THR A 167 -20.81 -5.83 -3.31
C THR A 167 -21.57 -4.70 -2.65
N THR A 168 -22.89 -4.63 -2.84
CA THR A 168 -23.75 -3.64 -2.20
C THR A 168 -24.93 -4.31 -1.52
N SER A 169 -25.28 -3.87 -0.32
CA SER A 169 -26.32 -4.50 0.50
C SER A 169 -27.73 -3.91 0.32
N THR A 170 -27.86 -2.72 -0.27
CA THR A 170 -29.12 -1.96 -0.23
C THR A 170 -29.66 -1.49 -1.57
N THR A 171 -28.83 -1.26 -2.60
CA THR A 171 -29.13 -1.16 -4.06
C THR A 171 -28.13 -0.21 -4.73
N GLY A 172 -27.48 -0.66 -5.81
CA GLY A 172 -26.64 0.16 -6.70
C GLY A 172 -25.22 -0.38 -6.83
N GLY A 173 -24.79 -0.74 -8.05
CA GLY A 173 -23.43 -1.23 -8.32
C GLY A 173 -22.51 -0.15 -8.89
N VAL A 174 -21.49 -0.56 -9.65
CA VAL A 174 -20.65 0.35 -10.43
C VAL A 174 -21.52 1.01 -11.50
N ARG A 175 -21.81 2.30 -11.34
CA ARG A 175 -22.54 3.09 -12.34
C ARG A 175 -21.51 3.82 -13.19
N PRO A 176 -21.34 3.48 -14.49
CA PRO A 176 -20.59 4.34 -15.38
C PRO A 176 -21.31 5.70 -15.45
N GLN A 177 -20.55 6.77 -15.31
CA GLN A 177 -21.02 8.12 -15.60
C GLN A 177 -20.21 8.60 -16.80
N SER A 178 -20.89 8.86 -17.91
CA SER A 178 -20.29 9.62 -19.02
C SER A 178 -20.33 11.09 -18.63
N VAL A 179 -19.19 11.77 -18.78
CA VAL A 179 -19.10 13.24 -18.66
C VAL A 179 -19.66 13.89 -19.92
#